data_AF-G1N0S8-F1
#
_entry.id   AF-G1N0S8-F1
#
_cell.length_a   1.000
_cell.length_b   1.000
_cell.length_c   1.000
_cell.angle_alpha   90.00
_cell.angle_beta   90.00
_cell.angle_gamma   90.00
#
_symmetry.space_group_name_H-M   'P 1'
#
loop_
_entity.id
_entity.type
_entity.pdbx_description
1 polymer ?
#
loop_
_entity_poly.entity_id
_entity_poly.type
_entity_poly.pdbx_seq_one_letter_code
_entity_poly.pdbx_strand_id
1 'polypeptide(L)'
;MRKNFEFNKQKSIVRSHLQLIKAVSQLIADAGIGGSRFQHSLAIINNFANGDKQMKNVNFPAEVKDLTKRIRTVLMATAQMKEHEKDPEMLVDLQYSLANSYASTPELRRTWLESMAKIHARNGDLSEAAMCYIHIAALIAEYLKRKGLFSMGWPAFLSITPNIKEEGAMKEDSGMQDTPYNENILVEQLELCVEYLWKSERYELIAEVNKPIIAVFEKQRDFKRLSDLYYDIHRSYLKVAEVVNSEKRLFGRYYRVAFYGQGFFEEEEGKEYIYKEPKLTGLSEISQRLLKLYADKFGIDNVKIIQDSNKVNPKDLDPKYAYIQVTYVTPFFEEKEAEDRKTDFEMHHNVNRFVFETPFTLSGKKHGGVEEQCKRRTILTTSHLFPYVKKRIQVISQTSTELNPIEVAIDEMSKKVSELNQLCTMEEVDMIRLQLKLQGSVSVKVNAGPMAYARAFLEETNAKRYPDNQVKLLKEIFRQFAEACGHALDVNERLIKEDQFEYQGEMKSHYRDMLSELSAVMNEQVSLSAFNDV
;
A
#
# COMPACT_ATOMS: atom_id res chain seq x y z
N MET A 1 -19.62 34.90 19.67
CA MET A 1 -18.34 35.48 19.18
C MET A 1 -17.82 36.58 20.09
N ARG A 2 -18.42 37.77 20.15
CA ARG A 2 -17.90 38.90 20.95
C ARG A 2 -17.67 38.59 22.43
N LYS A 3 -18.69 38.04 23.12
CA LYS A 3 -18.54 37.58 24.53
C LYS A 3 -17.42 36.56 24.72
N ASN A 4 -17.17 35.70 23.72
CA ASN A 4 -16.09 34.72 23.76
C ASN A 4 -14.71 35.37 23.53
N PHE A 5 -14.63 36.37 22.65
CA PHE A 5 -13.43 37.18 22.46
C PHE A 5 -13.06 37.95 23.74
N GLU A 6 -14.05 38.57 24.38
CA GLU A 6 -13.89 39.27 25.66
C GLU A 6 -13.47 38.31 26.78
N PHE A 7 -14.10 37.12 26.85
CA PHE A 7 -13.72 36.07 27.80
C PHE A 7 -12.27 35.60 27.63
N ASN A 8 -11.78 35.50 26.39
CA ASN A 8 -10.40 35.15 26.06
C ASN A 8 -9.43 36.34 26.11
N LYS A 9 -9.74 37.39 26.90
CA LYS A 9 -8.89 38.59 27.06
C LYS A 9 -8.55 39.26 25.72
N GLN A 10 -9.49 39.28 24.78
CA GLN A 10 -9.37 39.88 23.44
C GLN A 10 -8.27 39.25 22.56
N LYS A 11 -7.95 37.97 22.78
CA LYS A 11 -6.92 37.26 22.00
C LYS A 11 -7.49 36.44 20.84
N SER A 12 -8.59 35.72 21.05
CA SER A 12 -9.13 34.79 20.05
C SER A 12 -10.60 34.42 20.26
N ILE A 13 -11.27 33.92 19.21
CA ILE A 13 -12.66 33.41 19.26
C ILE A 13 -12.75 31.88 19.18
N VAL A 14 -11.73 31.16 19.65
CA VAL A 14 -11.52 29.73 19.35
C VAL A 14 -12.72 28.85 19.73
N ARG A 15 -13.41 29.11 20.85
CA ARG A 15 -14.60 28.33 21.23
C ARG A 15 -15.75 28.52 20.24
N SER A 16 -16.01 29.76 19.82
CA SER A 16 -17.01 30.03 18.78
C SER A 16 -16.59 29.38 17.46
N HIS A 17 -15.29 29.40 17.16
CA HIS A 17 -14.70 28.84 15.95
C HIS A 17 -14.88 27.31 15.88
N LEU A 18 -14.50 26.57 16.93
CA LEU A 18 -14.64 25.12 17.01
C LEU A 18 -16.10 24.68 16.94
N GLN A 19 -16.98 25.31 17.73
CA GLN A 19 -18.41 24.96 17.75
C GLN A 19 -19.07 25.19 16.39
N LEU A 20 -18.78 26.31 15.73
CA LEU A 20 -19.34 26.60 14.41
C LEU A 20 -18.79 25.66 13.34
N ILE A 21 -17.48 25.40 13.31
CA ILE A 21 -16.92 24.50 12.30
C ILE A 21 -17.44 23.07 12.52
N LYS A 22 -17.50 22.59 13.77
CA LYS A 22 -18.07 21.26 14.07
C LYS A 22 -19.53 21.15 13.65
N ALA A 23 -20.34 22.13 14.04
CA ALA A 23 -21.76 22.15 13.68
C ALA A 23 -21.93 22.22 12.16
N VAL A 24 -21.16 23.05 11.47
CA VAL A 24 -21.17 23.14 10.00
C VAL A 24 -20.73 21.81 9.38
N SER A 25 -19.64 21.19 9.81
CA SER A 25 -19.17 19.91 9.29
C SER A 25 -20.20 18.79 9.48
N GLN A 26 -20.86 18.72 10.64
CA GLN A 26 -21.93 17.74 10.91
C GLN A 26 -23.19 18.02 10.08
N LEU A 27 -23.63 19.28 10.05
CA LEU A 27 -24.83 19.70 9.32
C LEU A 27 -24.70 19.54 7.81
N ILE A 28 -23.50 19.70 7.26
CA ILE A 28 -23.29 19.49 5.83
C ILE A 28 -23.36 18.01 5.48
N ALA A 29 -22.80 17.13 6.33
CA ALA A 29 -22.85 15.69 6.13
C ALA A 29 -24.30 15.16 6.10
N ASP A 30 -25.19 15.73 6.91
CA ASP A 30 -26.58 15.26 7.05
C ASP A 30 -27.61 15.99 6.17
N ALA A 31 -27.38 17.26 5.82
CA ALA A 31 -28.42 18.11 5.21
C ALA A 31 -27.99 18.91 3.96
N GLY A 32 -26.76 18.76 3.47
CA GLY A 32 -26.30 19.42 2.23
C GLY A 32 -26.38 20.96 2.27
N ILE A 33 -26.04 21.54 3.42
CA ILE A 33 -26.09 22.99 3.65
C ILE A 33 -24.93 23.69 2.92
N GLY A 34 -25.19 24.86 2.34
CA GLY A 34 -24.17 25.66 1.64
C GLY A 34 -24.64 26.60 0.54
N GLY A 35 -25.95 26.63 0.26
CA GLY A 35 -26.54 27.50 -0.75
C GLY A 35 -26.34 29.01 -0.52
N SER A 36 -26.78 29.81 -1.49
CA SER A 36 -26.58 31.27 -1.54
C SER A 36 -27.00 32.01 -0.25
N ARG A 37 -28.07 31.57 0.42
CA ARG A 37 -28.53 32.13 1.70
C ARG A 37 -27.53 31.95 2.83
N PHE A 38 -26.85 30.80 2.89
CA PHE A 38 -25.82 30.54 3.89
C PHE A 38 -24.60 31.42 3.62
N GLN A 39 -24.15 31.50 2.37
CA GLN A 39 -23.05 32.41 1.99
C GLN A 39 -23.38 33.89 2.31
N HIS A 40 -24.63 34.29 2.09
CA HIS A 40 -25.11 35.62 2.45
C HIS A 40 -25.08 35.87 3.96
N SER A 41 -25.47 34.87 4.78
CA SER A 41 -25.34 34.97 6.25
C SER A 41 -23.89 35.15 6.72
N LEU A 42 -22.92 34.47 6.10
CA LEU A 42 -21.49 34.67 6.40
C LEU A 42 -21.00 36.07 6.03
N ALA A 43 -21.52 36.63 4.93
CA ALA A 43 -21.23 38.02 4.55
C ALA A 43 -21.82 39.01 5.57
N ILE A 44 -23.06 38.77 6.02
CA ILE A 44 -23.71 39.58 7.07
C ILE A 44 -22.90 39.54 8.37
N ILE A 45 -22.42 38.37 8.81
CA ILE A 45 -21.59 38.22 10.02
C ILE A 45 -20.30 39.06 9.91
N ASN A 46 -19.62 39.02 8.76
CA ASN A 46 -18.44 39.84 8.52
C ASN A 46 -18.76 41.35 8.55
N ASN A 47 -19.90 41.75 7.98
CA ASN A 47 -20.33 43.15 8.00
C ASN A 47 -20.61 43.63 9.43
N PHE A 48 -21.25 42.82 10.27
CA PHE A 48 -21.44 43.14 11.69
C PHE A 48 -20.11 43.25 12.45
N ALA A 49 -19.16 42.33 12.21
CA ALA A 49 -17.85 42.39 12.86
C ALA A 49 -17.05 43.64 12.46
N ASN A 50 -17.09 44.03 11.18
CA ASN A 50 -16.43 45.24 10.68
C ASN A 50 -17.13 46.53 11.12
N GLY A 51 -18.45 46.48 11.35
CA GLY A 51 -19.27 47.60 11.79
C GLY A 51 -19.23 47.86 13.30
N ASP A 52 -18.67 46.96 14.10
CA ASP A 52 -18.58 47.11 15.56
C ASP A 52 -17.51 48.16 15.93
N LYS A 53 -17.96 49.39 16.19
CA LYS A 53 -17.09 50.53 16.54
C LYS A 53 -16.23 50.27 17.79
N GLN A 54 -16.70 49.46 18.74
CA GLN A 54 -15.98 49.16 19.98
C GLN A 54 -14.87 48.12 19.78
N MET A 55 -14.96 47.32 18.70
CA MET A 55 -14.02 46.25 18.38
C MET A 55 -13.14 46.55 17.16
N LYS A 56 -13.22 47.76 16.60
CA LYS A 56 -12.56 48.15 15.34
C LYS A 56 -11.02 48.17 15.42
N ASN A 57 -10.46 48.42 16.61
CA ASN A 57 -9.01 48.53 16.84
C ASN A 57 -8.39 47.27 17.46
N VAL A 58 -9.13 46.17 17.57
CA VAL A 58 -8.65 44.89 18.10
C VAL A 58 -8.72 43.81 17.02
N ASN A 59 -8.06 42.66 17.22
CA ASN A 59 -7.98 41.57 16.22
C ASN A 59 -9.31 40.85 15.92
N PHE A 60 -10.42 41.28 16.54
CA PHE A 60 -11.72 40.61 16.44
C PHE A 60 -12.27 40.51 15.00
N PRO A 61 -12.27 41.57 14.16
CA PRO A 61 -12.77 41.45 12.79
C PRO A 61 -11.93 40.50 11.93
N ALA A 62 -10.62 40.42 12.16
CA ALA A 62 -9.73 39.50 11.47
C ALA A 62 -10.00 38.04 11.87
N GLU A 63 -10.21 37.77 13.16
CA GLU A 63 -10.62 36.46 13.67
C GLU A 63 -11.97 35.98 13.08
N VAL A 64 -12.96 36.86 12.99
CA VAL A 64 -14.26 36.54 12.37
C VAL A 64 -14.10 36.30 10.86
N LYS A 65 -13.24 37.06 10.18
CA LYS A 65 -12.91 36.85 8.78
C LYS A 65 -12.22 35.50 8.55
N ASP A 66 -11.28 35.10 9.40
CA ASP A 66 -10.62 33.78 9.32
C ASP A 66 -11.62 32.64 9.54
N LEU A 67 -12.49 32.75 10.55
CA LEU A 67 -13.56 31.79 10.79
C LEU A 67 -14.48 31.63 9.57
N THR A 68 -14.97 32.73 9.00
CA THR A 68 -15.85 32.66 7.82
C THR A 68 -15.12 32.13 6.59
N LYS A 69 -13.81 32.40 6.42
CA LYS A 69 -12.99 31.80 5.37
C LYS A 69 -12.89 30.29 5.53
N ARG A 70 -12.59 29.79 6.75
CA ARG A 70 -12.53 28.35 7.02
C ARG A 70 -13.86 27.65 6.83
N ILE A 71 -14.97 28.27 7.26
CA ILE A 71 -16.32 27.75 6.99
C ILE A 71 -16.56 27.63 5.48
N ARG A 72 -16.16 28.63 4.67
CA ARG A 72 -16.24 28.54 3.21
C ARG A 72 -15.38 27.40 2.65
N THR A 73 -14.19 27.19 3.18
CA THR A 73 -13.34 26.06 2.78
C THR A 73 -14.01 24.72 3.05
N VAL A 74 -14.63 24.53 4.24
CA VAL A 74 -15.42 23.31 4.53
C VAL A 74 -16.56 23.15 3.54
N LEU A 75 -17.30 24.21 3.24
CA LEU A 75 -18.43 24.18 2.30
C LEU A 75 -18.00 23.83 0.88
N MET A 76 -16.88 24.38 0.40
CA MET A 76 -16.35 24.05 -0.93
C MET A 76 -15.88 22.59 -0.97
N ALA A 77 -15.11 22.16 0.04
CA ALA A 77 -14.63 20.79 0.13
C ALA A 77 -15.77 19.77 0.20
N THR A 78 -16.84 20.08 0.95
CA THR A 78 -18.02 19.21 1.06
C THR A 78 -18.90 19.21 -0.18
N ALA A 79 -19.01 20.33 -0.90
CA ALA A 79 -19.65 20.35 -2.22
C ALA A 79 -18.91 19.44 -3.20
N GLN A 80 -17.57 19.51 -3.22
CA GLN A 80 -16.72 18.60 -4.00
C GLN A 80 -16.90 17.14 -3.55
N MET A 81 -16.96 16.86 -2.24
CA MET A 81 -17.22 15.50 -1.74
C MET A 81 -18.55 14.94 -2.26
N LYS A 82 -19.60 15.77 -2.34
CA LYS A 82 -20.90 15.36 -2.88
C LYS A 82 -20.85 15.07 -4.38
N GLU A 83 -20.13 15.89 -5.15
CA GLU A 83 -19.92 15.65 -6.59
C GLU A 83 -19.17 14.33 -6.84
N HIS A 84 -18.32 13.93 -5.89
CA HIS A 84 -17.51 12.72 -5.94
C HIS A 84 -18.02 11.58 -5.04
N GLU A 85 -19.29 11.60 -4.61
CA GLU A 85 -19.86 10.59 -3.70
C GLU A 85 -19.77 9.16 -4.27
N LYS A 86 -19.78 9.02 -5.59
CA LYS A 86 -19.65 7.73 -6.29
C LYS A 86 -18.21 7.25 -6.47
N ASP A 87 -17.22 8.11 -6.19
CA ASP A 87 -15.78 7.82 -6.29
C ASP A 87 -15.21 7.70 -4.87
N PRO A 88 -15.16 6.47 -4.30
CA PRO A 88 -14.81 6.29 -2.91
C PRO A 88 -13.37 6.73 -2.60
N GLU A 89 -12.44 6.56 -3.54
CA GLU A 89 -11.06 6.98 -3.35
C GLU A 89 -10.92 8.51 -3.36
N MET A 90 -11.57 9.22 -4.29
CA MET A 90 -11.55 10.68 -4.31
C MET A 90 -12.27 11.26 -3.09
N LEU A 91 -13.38 10.67 -2.67
CA LEU A 91 -14.10 11.09 -1.46
C LEU A 91 -13.19 11.05 -0.22
N VAL A 92 -12.45 9.95 -0.04
CA VAL A 92 -11.49 9.79 1.06
C VAL A 92 -10.31 10.75 0.93
N ASP A 93 -9.80 11.01 -0.29
CA ASP A 93 -8.75 12.02 -0.51
C ASP A 93 -9.19 13.44 -0.13
N LEU A 94 -10.41 13.83 -0.51
CA LEU A 94 -10.99 15.12 -0.13
C LEU A 94 -11.17 15.21 1.38
N GLN A 95 -11.65 14.14 2.03
CA GLN A 95 -11.80 14.09 3.49
C GLN A 95 -10.45 14.22 4.20
N TYR A 96 -9.43 13.52 3.71
CA TYR A 96 -8.08 13.62 4.23
C TYR A 96 -7.49 15.03 4.04
N SER A 97 -7.65 15.63 2.86
CA SER A 97 -7.19 17.00 2.58
C SER A 97 -7.81 18.00 3.56
N LEU A 98 -9.12 17.88 3.80
CA LEU A 98 -9.83 18.69 4.77
C LEU A 98 -9.36 18.41 6.20
N ALA A 99 -9.18 17.14 6.59
CA ALA A 99 -8.63 16.76 7.89
C ALA A 99 -7.23 17.36 8.11
N ASN A 100 -6.37 17.31 7.09
CA ASN A 100 -5.01 17.82 7.14
C ASN A 100 -4.98 19.36 7.24
N SER A 101 -5.93 20.06 6.61
CA SER A 101 -6.09 21.51 6.80
C SER A 101 -6.39 21.90 8.27
N TYR A 102 -6.87 20.94 9.06
CA TYR A 102 -7.11 21.05 10.50
C TYR A 102 -6.08 20.32 11.36
N ALA A 103 -4.90 19.97 10.85
CA ALA A 103 -3.86 19.29 11.64
C ALA A 103 -3.46 20.05 12.91
N SER A 104 -3.58 21.38 12.91
CA SER A 104 -3.36 22.22 14.10
C SER A 104 -4.51 22.18 15.13
N THR A 105 -5.65 21.58 14.79
CA THR A 105 -6.89 21.57 15.58
C THR A 105 -7.34 20.13 15.86
N PRO A 106 -6.98 19.57 17.03
CA PRO A 106 -7.10 18.13 17.29
C PRO A 106 -8.51 17.56 17.19
N GLU A 107 -9.52 18.31 17.64
CA GLU A 107 -10.92 17.83 17.61
C GLU A 107 -11.45 17.67 16.18
N LEU A 108 -11.12 18.61 15.30
CA LEU A 108 -11.55 18.56 13.90
C LEU A 108 -10.79 17.48 13.13
N ARG A 109 -9.47 17.37 13.32
CA ARG A 109 -8.66 16.29 12.76
C ARG A 109 -9.22 14.92 13.16
N ARG A 110 -9.53 14.70 14.45
CA ARG A 110 -10.18 13.47 14.95
C ARG A 110 -11.50 13.19 14.26
N THR A 111 -12.39 14.18 14.16
CA THR A 111 -13.74 14.02 13.58
C THR A 111 -13.66 13.50 12.14
N TRP A 112 -12.73 14.03 11.34
CA TRP A 112 -12.55 13.58 9.96
C TRP A 112 -11.92 12.19 9.87
N LEU A 113 -10.89 11.89 10.68
CA LEU A 113 -10.30 10.55 10.73
C LEU A 113 -11.34 9.49 11.15
N GLU A 114 -12.22 9.81 12.09
CA GLU A 114 -13.30 8.90 12.52
C GLU A 114 -14.34 8.70 11.40
N SER A 115 -14.67 9.76 10.65
CA SER A 115 -15.52 9.66 9.46
C SER A 115 -14.90 8.75 8.39
N MET A 116 -13.60 8.92 8.12
CA MET A 116 -12.86 8.06 7.18
C MET A 116 -12.85 6.60 7.67
N ALA A 117 -12.62 6.35 8.96
CA ALA A 117 -12.65 5.01 9.54
C ALA A 117 -14.00 4.31 9.31
N LYS A 118 -15.11 5.04 9.48
CA LYS A 118 -16.48 4.53 9.25
C LYS A 118 -16.72 4.20 7.78
N ILE A 119 -16.21 5.00 6.85
CA ILE A 119 -16.30 4.73 5.41
C ILE A 119 -15.50 3.48 5.05
N HIS A 120 -14.25 3.39 5.52
CA HIS A 120 -13.41 2.21 5.33
C HIS A 120 -14.04 0.94 5.87
N ALA A 121 -14.61 1.00 7.08
CA ALA A 121 -15.33 -0.12 7.67
C ALA A 121 -16.54 -0.56 6.83
N ARG A 122 -17.30 0.39 6.25
CA ARG A 122 -18.42 0.09 5.35
C ARG A 122 -17.96 -0.51 4.03
N ASN A 123 -16.81 -0.08 3.51
CA ASN A 123 -16.24 -0.56 2.25
C ASN A 123 -15.47 -1.89 2.40
N GLY A 124 -15.23 -2.35 3.63
CA GLY A 124 -14.41 -3.54 3.91
C GLY A 124 -12.90 -3.28 3.90
N ASP A 125 -12.49 -2.01 3.92
CA ASP A 125 -11.09 -1.55 3.95
C ASP A 125 -10.55 -1.52 5.38
N LEU A 126 -10.53 -2.68 6.04
CA LEU A 126 -10.37 -2.79 7.49
C LEU A 126 -8.97 -2.39 7.97
N SER A 127 -7.93 -2.56 7.14
CA SER A 127 -6.58 -2.07 7.45
C SER A 127 -6.54 -0.54 7.53
N GLU A 128 -7.19 0.12 6.58
CA GLU A 128 -7.25 1.58 6.49
C GLU A 128 -8.08 2.15 7.64
N ALA A 129 -9.15 1.45 8.07
CA ALA A 129 -9.89 1.78 9.28
C ALA A 129 -9.02 1.70 10.55
N ALA A 130 -8.25 0.61 10.73
CA ALA A 130 -7.31 0.48 11.85
C ALA A 130 -6.29 1.63 11.86
N MET A 131 -5.75 2.00 10.69
CA MET A 131 -4.83 3.13 10.57
C MET A 131 -5.48 4.46 10.94
N CYS A 132 -6.77 4.68 10.65
CA CYS A 132 -7.46 5.88 11.11
C CYS A 132 -7.50 5.95 12.65
N TYR A 133 -7.81 4.84 13.33
CA TYR A 133 -7.85 4.80 14.79
C TYR A 133 -6.47 4.97 15.43
N ILE A 134 -5.40 4.40 14.85
CA ILE A 134 -4.06 4.62 15.40
C ILE A 134 -3.59 6.07 15.24
N HIS A 135 -3.96 6.73 14.14
CA HIS A 135 -3.71 8.17 13.97
C HIS A 135 -4.49 9.01 14.99
N ILE A 136 -5.77 8.69 15.25
CA ILE A 136 -6.55 9.36 16.30
C ILE A 136 -5.90 9.15 17.67
N ALA A 137 -5.47 7.92 17.99
CA ALA A 137 -4.81 7.62 19.25
C ALA A 137 -3.49 8.38 19.40
N ALA A 138 -2.67 8.44 18.34
CA ALA A 138 -1.44 9.23 18.32
C ALA A 138 -1.68 10.73 18.56
N LEU A 139 -2.72 11.28 17.94
CA LEU A 139 -3.15 12.67 18.13
C LEU A 139 -3.59 12.94 19.59
N ILE A 140 -4.38 12.04 20.18
CA ILE A 140 -4.84 12.17 21.57
C ILE A 140 -3.67 12.01 22.54
N ALA A 141 -2.79 11.04 22.33
CA ALA A 141 -1.60 10.83 23.16
C ALA A 141 -0.69 12.08 23.14
N GLU A 142 -0.43 12.65 21.97
CA GLU A 142 0.35 13.89 21.85
C GLU A 142 -0.30 15.07 22.58
N TYR A 143 -1.63 15.20 22.50
CA TYR A 143 -2.37 16.19 23.26
C TYR A 143 -2.21 15.99 24.78
N LEU A 144 -2.41 14.77 25.28
CA LEU A 144 -2.29 14.45 26.71
C LEU A 144 -0.86 14.67 27.22
N LYS A 145 0.14 14.35 26.39
CA LYS A 145 1.55 14.61 26.70
C LYS A 145 1.84 16.09 26.90
N ARG A 146 1.37 16.96 26.01
CA ARG A 146 1.56 18.42 26.14
C ARG A 146 0.84 19.00 27.36
N LYS A 147 -0.23 18.34 27.83
CA LYS A 147 -0.92 18.67 29.09
C LYS A 147 -0.24 18.11 30.34
N GLY A 148 0.80 17.29 30.19
CA GLY A 148 1.45 16.58 31.30
C GLY A 148 0.60 15.47 31.91
N LEU A 149 -0.46 15.02 31.21
CA LEU A 149 -1.39 14.00 31.69
C LEU A 149 -0.98 12.58 31.26
N PHE A 150 -0.14 12.45 30.25
CA PHE A 150 0.35 11.17 29.74
C PHE A 150 1.83 11.29 29.35
N SER A 151 2.62 10.23 29.53
CA SER A 151 4.07 10.27 29.27
C SER A 151 4.41 10.07 27.80
N MET A 152 3.57 9.32 27.07
CA MET A 152 3.77 8.97 25.67
C MET A 152 3.08 9.97 24.74
N GLY A 153 3.73 10.30 23.62
CA GLY A 153 3.13 11.10 22.54
C GLY A 153 2.98 10.26 21.28
N TRP A 154 2.80 10.91 20.14
CA TRP A 154 2.78 10.21 18.85
C TRP A 154 3.98 9.27 18.59
N PRO A 155 5.22 9.53 19.09
CA PRO A 155 6.36 8.64 18.80
C PRO A 155 6.19 7.22 19.35
N ALA A 156 5.31 7.00 20.34
CA ALA A 156 5.04 5.67 20.88
C ALA A 156 4.42 4.72 19.85
N PHE A 157 3.85 5.25 18.77
CA PHE A 157 3.18 4.47 17.73
C PHE A 157 4.03 4.30 16.46
N LEU A 158 5.30 4.73 16.49
CA LEU A 158 6.23 4.57 15.34
C LEU A 158 6.49 3.11 14.97
N SER A 159 6.45 2.19 15.94
CA SER A 159 6.59 0.75 15.69
C SER A 159 5.42 0.17 14.89
N ILE A 160 4.25 0.82 14.94
CA ILE A 160 3.06 0.39 14.22
C ILE A 160 3.03 1.00 12.81
N THR A 161 3.26 2.31 12.69
CA THR A 161 3.39 2.92 11.37
C THR A 161 4.23 4.20 11.46
N PRO A 162 5.16 4.48 10.53
CA PRO A 162 5.85 5.76 10.52
C PRO A 162 4.96 6.95 10.16
N ASN A 163 3.80 6.70 9.56
CA ASN A 163 2.89 7.75 9.05
C ASN A 163 2.33 8.64 10.16
N ILE A 164 2.27 8.19 11.43
CA ILE A 164 1.75 8.98 12.56
C ILE A 164 2.52 10.28 12.82
N LYS A 165 3.70 10.46 12.20
CA LYS A 165 4.51 11.68 12.31
C LYS A 165 3.71 12.92 11.88
N GLU A 166 2.74 12.74 10.97
CA GLU A 166 1.85 13.82 10.53
C GLU A 166 1.02 14.42 11.68
N GLU A 167 0.69 13.62 12.70
CA GLU A 167 -0.09 14.07 13.86
C GLU A 167 0.73 14.95 14.83
N GLY A 168 2.06 14.98 14.65
CA GLY A 168 2.96 15.88 15.37
C GLY A 168 2.80 17.35 14.99
N ALA A 169 2.12 17.67 13.88
CA ALA A 169 1.87 19.04 13.41
C ALA A 169 0.88 19.83 14.29
N MET A 170 0.30 19.19 15.30
CA MET A 170 -0.52 19.84 16.32
C MET A 170 0.19 21.06 16.90
N LYS A 171 -0.50 22.20 17.02
CA LYS A 171 0.01 23.42 17.67
C LYS A 171 -0.60 23.57 19.07
N GLU A 172 0.16 24.16 20.01
CA GLU A 172 -0.37 24.61 21.30
C GLU A 172 -1.28 25.82 21.09
N ASP A 173 -2.51 25.58 20.64
CA ASP A 173 -3.47 26.66 20.49
C ASP A 173 -4.28 26.87 21.77
N SER A 174 -4.70 28.11 21.99
CA SER A 174 -5.51 28.56 23.12
C SER A 174 -6.84 27.79 23.28
N GLY A 175 -7.28 27.08 22.23
CA GLY A 175 -8.45 26.18 22.24
C GLY A 175 -8.24 24.81 22.88
N MET A 176 -7.00 24.43 23.23
CA MET A 176 -6.72 23.18 23.93
C MET A 176 -7.26 23.14 25.37
N GLN A 177 -7.93 24.19 25.87
CA GLN A 177 -8.46 24.17 27.24
C GLN A 177 -9.82 23.47 27.36
N ASP A 178 -10.57 23.35 26.26
CA ASP A 178 -11.96 22.87 26.26
C ASP A 178 -12.13 21.43 25.72
N THR A 179 -11.07 20.75 25.24
CA THR A 179 -11.18 19.40 24.70
C THR A 179 -11.11 18.35 25.82
N PRO A 180 -12.16 17.53 26.05
CA PRO A 180 -12.25 16.62 27.19
C PRO A 180 -11.47 15.32 26.96
N TYR A 181 -10.30 15.37 26.32
CA TYR A 181 -9.46 14.18 26.15
C TYR A 181 -8.87 13.74 27.49
N ASN A 182 -8.95 12.44 27.76
CA ASN A 182 -8.41 11.79 28.94
C ASN A 182 -7.87 10.40 28.55
N GLU A 183 -7.22 9.72 29.50
CA GLU A 183 -6.64 8.37 29.29
C GLU A 183 -7.70 7.36 28.85
N ASN A 184 -8.95 7.44 29.33
CA ASN A 184 -10.01 6.51 28.95
C ASN A 184 -10.38 6.63 27.47
N ILE A 185 -10.50 7.85 26.95
CA ILE A 185 -10.78 8.07 25.52
C ILE A 185 -9.62 7.54 24.67
N LEU A 186 -8.36 7.73 25.11
CA LEU A 186 -7.20 7.15 24.42
C LEU A 186 -7.31 5.62 24.35
N VAL A 187 -7.61 4.98 25.48
CA VAL A 187 -7.82 3.53 25.56
C VAL A 187 -8.94 3.07 24.62
N GLU A 188 -10.09 3.74 24.61
CA GLU A 188 -11.20 3.41 23.70
C GLU A 188 -10.78 3.43 22.22
N GLN A 189 -9.95 4.40 21.81
CA GLN A 189 -9.47 4.45 20.42
C GLN A 189 -8.48 3.33 20.10
N LEU A 190 -7.64 2.95 21.07
CA LEU A 190 -6.70 1.85 20.92
C LEU A 190 -7.41 0.49 20.87
N GLU A 191 -8.46 0.29 21.68
CA GLU A 191 -9.29 -0.91 21.63
C GLU A 191 -10.02 -1.06 20.29
N LEU A 192 -10.56 0.05 19.74
CA LEU A 192 -11.10 0.06 18.38
C LEU A 192 -10.04 -0.28 17.33
N CYS A 193 -8.82 0.25 17.48
CA CYS A 193 -7.71 -0.10 16.60
C CYS A 193 -7.42 -1.62 16.63
N VAL A 194 -7.34 -2.22 17.83
CA VAL A 194 -7.15 -3.68 18.00
C VAL A 194 -8.26 -4.47 17.31
N GLU A 195 -9.52 -4.05 17.45
CA GLU A 195 -10.66 -4.72 16.79
C GLU A 195 -10.47 -4.76 15.25
N TYR A 196 -10.09 -3.63 14.65
CA TYR A 196 -9.85 -3.57 13.20
C TYR A 196 -8.55 -4.25 12.77
N LEU A 197 -7.51 -4.28 13.60
CA LEU A 197 -6.30 -5.08 13.35
C LEU A 197 -6.62 -6.57 13.33
N TRP A 198 -7.46 -7.04 14.26
CA TRP A 198 -7.94 -8.42 14.27
C TRP A 198 -8.73 -8.75 12.99
N LYS A 199 -9.69 -7.89 12.64
CA LYS A 199 -10.53 -8.06 11.45
C LYS A 199 -9.76 -7.94 10.13
N SER A 200 -8.67 -7.18 10.10
CA SER A 200 -7.79 -7.03 8.93
C SER A 200 -6.63 -8.01 8.90
N GLU A 201 -6.62 -8.99 9.83
CA GLU A 201 -5.65 -10.09 9.88
C GLU A 201 -4.20 -9.64 10.12
N ARG A 202 -4.02 -8.45 10.71
CA ARG A 202 -2.73 -7.84 11.10
C ARG A 202 -2.46 -8.09 12.59
N TYR A 203 -2.46 -9.36 12.96
CA TYR A 203 -2.38 -9.83 14.35
C TYR A 203 -1.08 -9.42 15.05
N GLU A 204 0.02 -9.31 14.30
CA GLU A 204 1.36 -8.96 14.78
C GLU A 204 1.39 -7.58 15.46
N LEU A 205 0.51 -6.65 15.05
CA LEU A 205 0.47 -5.28 15.57
C LEU A 205 -0.31 -5.14 16.88
N ILE A 206 -1.10 -6.14 17.25
CA ILE A 206 -1.98 -6.07 18.42
C ILE A 206 -1.17 -5.91 19.70
N ALA A 207 -0.02 -6.57 19.80
CA ALA A 207 0.89 -6.42 20.93
C ALA A 207 1.41 -4.97 21.06
N GLU A 208 1.82 -4.35 19.95
CA GLU A 208 2.31 -2.96 19.94
C GLU A 208 1.22 -1.96 20.34
N VAL A 209 -0.01 -2.15 19.86
CA VAL A 209 -1.16 -1.28 20.22
C VAL A 209 -1.55 -1.44 21.69
N ASN A 210 -1.43 -2.65 22.25
CA ASN A 210 -1.81 -2.92 23.64
C ASN A 210 -0.79 -2.41 24.67
N LYS A 211 0.49 -2.23 24.32
CA LYS A 211 1.52 -1.69 25.24
C LYS A 211 1.09 -0.39 25.97
N PRO A 212 0.62 0.67 25.28
CA PRO A 212 0.16 1.87 25.97
C PRO A 212 -1.11 1.66 26.81
N ILE A 213 -1.98 0.71 26.44
CA ILE A 213 -3.17 0.37 27.23
C ILE A 213 -2.78 -0.31 28.55
N ILE A 214 -1.84 -1.26 28.48
CA ILE A 214 -1.28 -1.95 29.65
C ILE A 214 -0.74 -0.93 30.65
N ALA A 215 0.06 0.05 30.19
CA ALA A 215 0.59 1.09 31.06
C ALA A 215 -0.49 1.90 31.81
N VAL A 216 -1.63 2.15 31.16
CA VAL A 216 -2.78 2.82 31.79
C VAL A 216 -3.43 1.91 32.86
N PHE A 217 -3.69 0.64 32.53
CA PHE A 217 -4.34 -0.28 33.48
C PHE A 217 -3.45 -0.69 34.65
N GLU A 218 -2.13 -0.75 34.47
CA GLU A 218 -1.16 -0.94 35.55
C GLU A 218 -1.22 0.21 36.56
N LYS A 219 -1.25 1.46 36.07
CA LYS A 219 -1.42 2.66 36.92
C LYS A 219 -2.74 2.64 37.67
N GLN A 220 -3.81 2.15 37.04
CA GLN A 220 -5.15 2.04 37.63
C GLN A 220 -5.33 0.79 38.51
N ARG A 221 -4.37 -0.15 38.49
CA ARG A 221 -4.46 -1.48 39.14
C ARG A 221 -5.68 -2.29 38.68
N ASP A 222 -6.06 -2.15 37.42
CA ASP A 222 -7.14 -2.94 36.81
C ASP A 222 -6.60 -4.31 36.34
N PHE A 223 -6.37 -5.20 37.31
CA PHE A 223 -5.79 -6.52 37.05
C PHE A 223 -6.67 -7.41 36.19
N LYS A 224 -7.99 -7.17 36.18
CA LYS A 224 -8.91 -7.94 35.34
C LYS A 224 -8.71 -7.58 33.87
N ARG A 225 -8.74 -6.29 33.52
CA ARG A 225 -8.50 -5.85 32.13
C ARG A 225 -7.07 -6.16 31.67
N LEU A 226 -6.08 -6.14 32.57
CA LEU A 226 -4.73 -6.61 32.25
C LEU A 226 -4.73 -8.09 31.85
N SER A 227 -5.40 -8.95 32.63
CA SER A 227 -5.53 -10.38 32.28
C SER A 227 -6.16 -10.58 30.91
N ASP A 228 -7.23 -9.82 30.61
CA ASP A 228 -7.93 -9.90 29.32
C ASP A 228 -7.02 -9.46 28.16
N LEU A 229 -6.27 -8.36 28.31
CA LEU A 229 -5.34 -7.88 27.29
C LEU A 229 -4.21 -8.88 27.00
N TYR A 230 -3.61 -9.48 28.03
CA TYR A 230 -2.58 -10.49 27.82
C TYR A 230 -3.15 -11.75 27.16
N TYR A 231 -4.40 -12.11 27.45
CA TYR A 231 -5.11 -13.19 26.76
C TYR A 231 -5.35 -12.86 25.28
N ASP A 232 -5.71 -11.62 24.94
CA ASP A 232 -5.87 -11.19 23.55
C ASP A 232 -4.55 -11.20 22.77
N ILE A 233 -3.44 -10.77 23.40
CA ILE A 233 -2.09 -10.87 22.82
C ILE A 233 -1.69 -12.34 22.60
N HIS A 234 -1.98 -13.21 23.57
CA HIS A 234 -1.75 -14.65 23.41
C HIS A 234 -2.51 -15.20 22.18
N ARG A 235 -3.79 -14.85 22.06
CA ARG A 235 -4.62 -15.28 20.93
C ARG A 235 -4.14 -14.73 19.60
N SER A 236 -3.63 -13.49 19.55
CA SER A 236 -3.10 -12.92 18.31
C SER A 236 -1.87 -13.68 17.83
N TYR A 237 -0.93 -13.99 18.70
CA TYR A 237 0.25 -14.78 18.34
C TYR A 237 -0.07 -16.25 18.02
N LEU A 238 -1.03 -16.85 18.72
CA LEU A 238 -1.52 -18.18 18.36
C LEU A 238 -2.07 -18.17 16.92
N LYS A 239 -2.83 -17.13 16.56
CA LYS A 239 -3.36 -16.99 15.21
C LYS A 239 -2.25 -16.77 14.18
N VAL A 240 -1.23 -15.98 14.48
CA VAL A 240 -0.05 -15.82 13.62
C VAL A 240 0.60 -17.17 13.35
N ALA A 241 0.87 -17.97 14.38
CA ALA A 241 1.51 -19.27 14.24
C ALA A 241 0.70 -20.23 13.33
N GLU A 242 -0.63 -20.14 13.32
CA GLU A 242 -1.49 -20.97 12.47
C GLU A 242 -1.47 -20.57 10.97
N VAL A 243 -1.16 -19.31 10.65
CA VAL A 243 -1.39 -18.75 9.30
C VAL A 243 -0.17 -18.11 8.64
N VAL A 244 0.89 -17.84 9.39
CA VAL A 244 2.12 -17.23 8.88
C VAL A 244 2.69 -18.04 7.71
N ASN A 245 3.06 -17.35 6.63
CA ASN A 245 3.63 -17.96 5.41
C ASN A 245 2.80 -19.09 4.77
N SER A 246 1.53 -19.24 5.15
CA SER A 246 0.63 -20.27 4.60
C SER A 246 -0.16 -19.81 3.37
N GLU A 247 0.03 -18.56 2.94
CA GLU A 247 -0.75 -17.88 1.88
C GLU A 247 -2.28 -17.79 2.15
N LYS A 248 -2.75 -18.20 3.33
CA LYS A 248 -4.16 -18.07 3.75
C LYS A 248 -4.57 -16.63 4.02
N ARG A 249 -3.62 -15.77 4.42
CA ARG A 249 -3.82 -14.34 4.62
C ARG A 249 -3.60 -13.58 3.33
N LEU A 250 -4.59 -12.78 2.93
CA LEU A 250 -4.56 -12.04 1.67
C LEU A 250 -4.65 -10.53 1.94
N PHE A 251 -3.52 -9.91 2.28
CA PHE A 251 -3.42 -8.50 2.67
C PHE A 251 -3.79 -7.51 1.55
N GLY A 252 -3.81 -7.96 0.30
CA GLY A 252 -4.20 -7.18 -0.87
C GLY A 252 -3.17 -7.18 -1.99
N ARG A 253 -3.57 -6.65 -3.14
CA ARG A 253 -2.72 -6.45 -4.31
C ARG A 253 -2.51 -4.97 -4.58
N TYR A 254 -1.42 -4.61 -5.25
CA TYR A 254 -1.09 -3.22 -5.52
C TYR A 254 -1.13 -2.94 -7.03
N TYR A 255 -1.64 -1.77 -7.39
CA TYR A 255 -1.76 -1.32 -8.76
C TYR A 255 -1.29 0.12 -8.90
N ARG A 256 -0.39 0.39 -9.83
CA ARG A 256 -0.13 1.76 -10.28
C ARG A 256 -1.28 2.19 -11.18
N VAL A 257 -1.90 3.31 -10.86
CA VAL A 257 -2.97 3.94 -11.63
C VAL A 257 -2.56 5.37 -11.97
N ALA A 258 -2.56 5.71 -13.26
CA ALA A 258 -2.23 7.04 -13.76
C ALA A 258 -3.38 7.60 -14.61
N PHE A 259 -3.62 8.90 -14.49
CA PHE A 259 -4.72 9.59 -15.17
C PHE A 259 -4.19 10.57 -16.21
N TYR A 260 -4.76 10.56 -17.42
CA TYR A 260 -4.40 11.48 -18.52
C TYR A 260 -5.64 11.94 -19.28
N GLY A 261 -5.68 13.21 -19.71
CA GLY A 261 -6.88 13.88 -20.22
C GLY A 261 -7.22 15.14 -19.41
N GLN A 262 -6.49 16.23 -19.64
CA GLN A 262 -6.62 17.51 -18.92
C GLN A 262 -8.06 18.05 -18.85
N GLY A 263 -8.87 17.85 -19.89
CA GLY A 263 -10.27 18.30 -19.94
C GLY A 263 -11.25 17.48 -19.08
N PHE A 264 -10.80 16.36 -18.51
CA PHE A 264 -11.61 15.45 -17.70
C PHE A 264 -11.10 15.35 -16.26
N PHE A 265 -9.79 15.16 -16.10
CA PHE A 265 -9.19 14.87 -14.80
C PHE A 265 -8.72 16.11 -14.04
N GLU A 266 -8.61 17.27 -14.69
CA GLU A 266 -8.25 18.56 -14.09
C GLU A 266 -7.02 18.47 -13.17
N GLU A 267 -7.23 18.45 -11.85
CA GLU A 267 -6.16 18.34 -10.85
C GLU A 267 -5.49 16.96 -10.85
N GLU A 268 -6.17 15.90 -11.29
CA GLU A 268 -5.63 14.54 -11.35
C GLU A 268 -4.78 14.28 -12.60
N GLU A 269 -4.72 15.22 -13.54
CA GLU A 269 -3.95 15.09 -14.78
C GLU A 269 -2.47 14.80 -14.52
N GLY A 270 -1.98 13.71 -15.12
CA GLY A 270 -0.59 13.29 -15.04
C GLY A 270 -0.16 12.79 -13.67
N LYS A 271 -1.08 12.67 -12.70
CA LYS A 271 -0.77 12.10 -11.39
C LYS A 271 -0.77 10.57 -11.45
N GLU A 272 0.15 9.98 -10.71
CA GLU A 272 0.28 8.54 -10.53
C GLU A 272 0.05 8.18 -9.06
N TYR A 273 -0.70 7.10 -8.85
CA TYR A 273 -1.03 6.59 -7.52
C TYR A 273 -0.76 5.09 -7.45
N ILE A 274 -0.39 4.61 -6.27
CA ILE A 274 -0.51 3.19 -5.95
C ILE A 274 -1.84 2.97 -5.26
N TYR A 275 -2.66 2.07 -5.80
CA TYR A 275 -3.90 1.58 -5.23
C TYR A 275 -3.63 0.25 -4.56
N LYS A 276 -4.07 0.09 -3.32
CA LYS A 276 -4.14 -1.20 -2.64
C LYS A 276 -5.55 -1.77 -2.86
N GLU A 277 -5.70 -2.96 -3.40
CA GLU A 277 -6.98 -3.64 -3.63
C GLU A 277 -7.12 -4.85 -2.71
N PRO A 278 -8.35 -5.25 -2.35
CA PRO A 278 -8.57 -6.32 -1.38
C PRO A 278 -8.16 -7.69 -1.94
N LYS A 279 -7.61 -8.53 -1.07
CA LYS A 279 -7.34 -9.94 -1.36
C LYS A 279 -6.56 -10.17 -2.66
N LEU A 280 -7.18 -10.81 -3.64
CA LEU A 280 -6.60 -11.24 -4.92
C LEU A 280 -7.24 -10.54 -6.12
N THR A 281 -7.84 -9.36 -5.93
CA THR A 281 -8.43 -8.55 -7.02
C THR A 281 -7.52 -8.58 -8.26
N GLY A 282 -8.09 -8.93 -9.40
CA GLY A 282 -7.36 -9.09 -10.66
C GLY A 282 -7.15 -7.76 -11.38
N LEU A 283 -6.19 -7.71 -12.31
CA LEU A 283 -5.97 -6.52 -13.15
C LEU A 283 -7.24 -6.13 -13.95
N SER A 284 -7.96 -7.13 -14.47
CA SER A 284 -9.22 -6.93 -15.18
C SER A 284 -10.30 -6.31 -14.31
N GLU A 285 -10.41 -6.77 -13.06
CA GLU A 285 -11.43 -6.32 -12.10
C GLU A 285 -11.25 -4.84 -11.75
N ILE A 286 -10.05 -4.42 -11.33
CA ILE A 286 -9.76 -3.01 -11.06
C ILE A 286 -9.90 -2.16 -12.32
N SER A 287 -9.43 -2.63 -13.48
CA SER A 287 -9.53 -1.89 -14.74
C SER A 287 -11.00 -1.66 -15.14
N GLN A 288 -11.86 -2.67 -14.99
CA GLN A 288 -13.29 -2.56 -15.26
C GLN A 288 -14.00 -1.67 -14.24
N ARG A 289 -13.64 -1.77 -12.95
CA ARG A 289 -14.18 -0.91 -11.89
C ARG A 289 -13.90 0.56 -12.17
N LEU A 290 -12.65 0.90 -12.48
CA LEU A 290 -12.24 2.27 -12.82
C LEU A 290 -12.87 2.72 -14.15
N LEU A 291 -12.85 1.87 -15.18
CA LEU A 291 -13.51 2.18 -16.45
C LEU A 291 -14.99 2.53 -16.24
N LYS A 292 -15.72 1.71 -15.49
CA LYS A 292 -17.14 1.94 -15.18
C LYS A 292 -17.34 3.23 -14.40
N LEU A 293 -16.56 3.45 -13.34
CA LEU A 293 -16.65 4.65 -12.50
C LEU A 293 -16.51 5.93 -13.33
N TYR A 294 -15.48 6.00 -14.18
CA TYR A 294 -15.23 7.20 -14.97
C TYR A 294 -16.10 7.27 -16.23
N ALA A 295 -16.56 6.15 -16.78
CA ALA A 295 -17.56 6.12 -17.85
C ALA A 295 -18.90 6.67 -17.37
N ASP A 296 -19.32 6.34 -16.14
CA ASP A 296 -20.53 6.89 -15.52
C ASP A 296 -20.41 8.42 -15.31
N LYS A 297 -19.19 8.94 -15.14
CA LYS A 297 -18.91 10.37 -14.93
C LYS A 297 -18.77 11.16 -16.24
N PHE A 298 -18.05 10.62 -17.23
CA PHE A 298 -17.64 11.33 -18.44
C PHE A 298 -18.32 10.84 -19.72
N GLY A 299 -19.07 9.73 -19.66
CA GLY A 299 -19.65 9.05 -20.80
C GLY A 299 -18.81 7.87 -21.27
N ILE A 300 -19.47 6.76 -21.62
CA ILE A 300 -18.82 5.48 -21.95
C ILE A 300 -17.86 5.57 -23.14
N ASP A 301 -18.18 6.40 -24.12
CA ASP A 301 -17.38 6.58 -25.33
C ASP A 301 -16.17 7.50 -25.11
N ASN A 302 -16.06 8.14 -23.95
CA ASN A 302 -15.02 9.12 -23.65
C ASN A 302 -13.89 8.57 -22.78
N VAL A 303 -13.97 7.33 -22.29
CA VAL A 303 -12.98 6.76 -21.35
C VAL A 303 -12.26 5.55 -21.96
N LYS A 304 -10.93 5.50 -21.81
CA LYS A 304 -10.08 4.43 -22.33
C LYS A 304 -9.09 3.93 -21.29
N ILE A 305 -8.91 2.61 -21.23
CA ILE A 305 -7.86 1.98 -20.41
C ILE A 305 -6.59 1.81 -21.25
N ILE A 306 -5.46 2.32 -20.75
CA ILE A 306 -4.14 2.04 -21.31
C ILE A 306 -3.63 0.75 -20.66
N GLN A 307 -3.56 -0.33 -21.45
CA GLN A 307 -3.06 -1.63 -21.02
C GLN A 307 -1.52 -1.72 -21.05
N ASP A 308 -0.87 -0.84 -21.82
CA ASP A 308 0.59 -0.78 -21.86
C ASP A 308 1.13 -0.25 -20.53
N SER A 309 2.18 -0.86 -19.99
CA SER A 309 2.87 -0.41 -18.78
C SER A 309 3.97 0.62 -19.07
N ASN A 310 4.30 0.87 -20.34
CA ASN A 310 5.29 1.88 -20.74
C ASN A 310 4.93 3.28 -20.23
N LYS A 311 5.96 4.13 -20.11
CA LYS A 311 5.76 5.54 -19.80
C LYS A 311 4.97 6.19 -20.93
N VAL A 312 3.79 6.72 -20.61
CA VAL A 312 2.92 7.37 -21.58
C VAL A 312 3.45 8.77 -21.87
N ASN A 313 3.54 9.11 -23.15
CA ASN A 313 3.79 10.47 -23.59
C ASN A 313 2.45 11.16 -23.87
N PRO A 314 2.06 12.19 -23.09
CA PRO A 314 0.75 12.83 -23.25
C PRO A 314 0.50 13.43 -24.65
N LYS A 315 1.56 13.71 -25.42
CA LYS A 315 1.46 14.24 -26.78
C LYS A 315 0.91 13.22 -27.78
N ASP A 316 1.02 11.93 -27.47
CA ASP A 316 0.58 10.84 -28.34
C ASP A 316 -0.87 10.40 -28.04
N LEU A 317 -1.50 11.02 -27.02
CA LEU A 317 -2.88 10.75 -26.64
C LEU A 317 -3.84 11.71 -27.37
N ASP A 318 -5.02 11.19 -27.75
CA ASP A 318 -6.08 12.02 -28.33
C ASP A 318 -6.79 12.82 -27.21
N PRO A 319 -6.74 14.17 -27.23
CA PRO A 319 -7.33 15.00 -26.19
C PRO A 319 -8.84 14.81 -25.96
N LYS A 320 -9.54 14.15 -26.89
CA LYS A 320 -10.97 13.83 -26.77
C LYS A 320 -11.29 12.81 -25.68
N TYR A 321 -10.33 11.97 -25.29
CA TYR A 321 -10.59 10.88 -24.33
C TYR A 321 -9.90 11.11 -22.97
N ALA A 322 -10.53 10.58 -21.94
CA ALA A 322 -9.97 10.36 -20.63
C ALA A 322 -9.27 8.99 -20.62
N TYR A 323 -7.97 8.96 -20.36
CA TYR A 323 -7.18 7.74 -20.29
C TYR A 323 -6.82 7.39 -18.85
N ILE A 324 -6.93 6.10 -18.52
CA ILE A 324 -6.52 5.55 -17.24
C ILE A 324 -5.54 4.41 -17.53
N GLN A 325 -4.30 4.55 -17.07
CA GLN A 325 -3.30 3.49 -17.16
C GLN A 325 -3.33 2.68 -15.87
N VAL A 326 -3.43 1.35 -15.97
CA VAL A 326 -3.44 0.45 -14.81
C VAL A 326 -2.35 -0.60 -14.98
N THR A 327 -1.41 -0.65 -14.03
CA THR A 327 -0.29 -1.61 -14.04
C THR A 327 -0.23 -2.34 -12.70
N TYR A 328 -0.18 -3.68 -12.72
CA TYR A 328 0.08 -4.45 -11.50
C TYR A 328 1.50 -4.18 -10.98
N VAL A 329 1.63 -3.99 -9.67
CA VAL A 329 2.92 -3.79 -9.02
C VAL A 329 3.02 -4.69 -7.78
N THR A 330 4.23 -5.04 -7.37
CA THR A 330 4.49 -5.74 -6.12
C THR A 330 5.34 -4.88 -5.19
N PRO A 331 5.26 -5.05 -3.86
CA PRO A 331 6.23 -4.43 -2.96
C PRO A 331 7.67 -4.72 -3.39
N PHE A 332 8.54 -3.72 -3.29
CA PHE A 332 9.95 -3.81 -3.63
C PHE A 332 10.81 -3.65 -2.39
N PHE A 333 11.77 -4.56 -2.24
CA PHE A 333 12.74 -4.57 -1.15
C PHE A 333 14.15 -4.67 -1.73
N GLU A 334 15.07 -3.91 -1.17
CA GLU A 334 16.49 -4.14 -1.41
C GLU A 334 16.97 -5.40 -0.67
N GLU A 335 18.12 -5.95 -1.06
CA GLU A 335 18.66 -7.20 -0.51
C GLU A 335 18.70 -7.20 1.02
N LYS A 336 19.20 -6.12 1.64
CA LYS A 336 19.23 -5.96 3.10
C LYS A 336 17.84 -5.91 3.74
N GLU A 337 16.86 -5.30 3.08
CA GLU A 337 15.49 -5.26 3.60
C GLU A 337 14.80 -6.62 3.45
N ALA A 338 15.12 -7.36 2.38
CA ALA A 338 14.61 -8.70 2.16
C ALA A 338 15.13 -9.70 3.20
N GLU A 339 16.34 -9.50 3.74
CA GLU A 339 16.88 -10.28 4.87
C GLU A 339 16.07 -10.05 6.16
N ASP A 340 15.61 -8.82 6.39
CA ASP A 340 14.82 -8.44 7.57
C ASP A 340 13.34 -8.84 7.44
N ARG A 341 12.78 -8.88 6.22
CA ARG A 341 11.36 -9.16 5.95
C ARG A 341 11.15 -10.60 5.51
N LYS A 342 10.91 -11.48 6.48
CA LYS A 342 10.84 -12.95 6.32
C LYS A 342 9.41 -13.47 6.21
N THR A 343 8.43 -12.69 6.62
CA THR A 343 7.02 -13.11 6.70
C THR A 343 6.14 -12.41 5.67
N ASP A 344 5.04 -13.07 5.31
CA ASP A 344 3.94 -12.50 4.52
C ASP A 344 3.44 -11.15 5.05
N PHE A 345 3.32 -11.01 6.38
CA PHE A 345 2.95 -9.75 7.04
C PHE A 345 3.99 -8.66 6.81
N GLU A 346 5.27 -8.94 7.06
CA GLU A 346 6.36 -7.98 6.88
C GLU A 346 6.46 -7.50 5.43
N MET A 347 6.18 -8.35 4.45
CA MET A 347 6.15 -7.95 3.04
C MET A 347 4.97 -7.03 2.67
N HIS A 348 3.95 -6.90 3.55
CA HIS A 348 2.73 -6.12 3.31
C HIS A 348 2.46 -5.05 4.39
N HIS A 349 3.43 -4.77 5.24
CA HIS A 349 3.31 -3.81 6.32
C HIS A 349 4.46 -2.80 6.31
N ASN A 350 4.10 -1.51 6.40
CA ASN A 350 5.03 -0.39 6.27
C ASN A 350 5.87 -0.50 4.99
N VAL A 351 5.18 -0.55 3.85
CA VAL A 351 5.78 -0.60 2.50
C VAL A 351 5.44 0.65 1.70
N ASN A 352 6.42 1.23 1.02
CA ASN A 352 6.22 2.42 0.18
C ASN A 352 6.90 2.33 -1.19
N ARG A 353 7.62 1.25 -1.46
CA ARG A 353 8.28 1.01 -2.75
C ARG A 353 7.60 -0.14 -3.46
N PHE A 354 7.33 0.07 -4.74
CA PHE A 354 6.61 -0.87 -5.57
C PHE A 354 7.31 -1.03 -6.91
N VAL A 355 7.39 -2.26 -7.42
CA VAL A 355 8.09 -2.58 -8.66
C VAL A 355 7.14 -3.17 -9.69
N PHE A 356 7.34 -2.80 -10.94
CA PHE A 356 6.85 -3.54 -12.11
C PHE A 356 7.94 -3.64 -13.16
N GLU A 357 7.81 -4.65 -14.02
CA GLU A 357 8.76 -4.93 -15.10
C GLU A 357 8.04 -4.79 -16.44
N THR A 358 8.66 -4.09 -17.39
CA THR A 358 8.13 -3.89 -18.74
C THR A 358 9.08 -4.49 -19.77
N PRO A 359 8.61 -5.44 -20.62
CA PRO A 359 9.44 -6.05 -21.64
C PRO A 359 9.63 -5.10 -22.82
N PHE A 360 10.84 -5.07 -23.37
CA PHE A 360 11.15 -4.40 -24.62
C PHE A 360 12.30 -5.12 -25.34
N THR A 361 12.49 -4.89 -26.63
CA THR A 361 13.60 -5.47 -27.39
C THR A 361 14.64 -4.41 -27.72
N LEU A 362 15.85 -4.83 -28.09
CA LEU A 362 16.90 -3.92 -28.61
C LEU A 362 16.42 -3.08 -29.82
N SER A 363 15.44 -3.59 -30.57
CA SER A 363 14.80 -2.91 -31.71
C SER A 363 13.60 -2.03 -31.34
N GLY A 364 13.21 -1.96 -30.06
CA GLY A 364 12.10 -1.14 -29.56
C GLY A 364 10.71 -1.79 -29.62
N LYS A 365 10.61 -3.07 -30.02
CA LYS A 365 9.36 -3.85 -29.90
C LYS A 365 9.15 -4.30 -28.45
N LYS A 366 7.97 -4.81 -28.11
CA LYS A 366 7.69 -5.33 -26.76
C LYS A 366 8.28 -6.72 -26.53
N HIS A 367 8.09 -7.62 -27.49
CA HIS A 367 8.50 -9.02 -27.40
C HIS A 367 9.40 -9.39 -28.57
N GLY A 368 10.41 -10.22 -28.29
CA GLY A 368 11.37 -10.74 -29.26
C GLY A 368 11.94 -12.10 -28.83
N GLY A 369 12.98 -12.55 -29.53
CA GLY A 369 13.77 -13.72 -29.12
C GLY A 369 14.52 -13.45 -27.81
N VAL A 370 14.97 -14.50 -27.14
CA VAL A 370 15.68 -14.40 -25.85
C VAL A 370 16.95 -13.55 -25.96
N GLU A 371 17.59 -13.55 -27.13
CA GLU A 371 18.78 -12.79 -27.47
C GLU A 371 18.55 -11.28 -27.68
N GLU A 372 17.30 -10.86 -27.90
CA GLU A 372 16.92 -9.45 -28.07
C GLU A 372 16.07 -8.92 -26.91
N GLN A 373 15.57 -9.80 -26.05
CA GLN A 373 14.60 -9.47 -25.01
C GLN A 373 15.27 -8.75 -23.84
N CYS A 374 15.04 -7.45 -23.74
CA CYS A 374 15.39 -6.63 -22.60
C CYS A 374 14.21 -6.48 -21.63
N LYS A 375 14.49 -5.96 -20.44
CA LYS A 375 13.48 -5.71 -19.41
C LYS A 375 13.76 -4.41 -18.68
N ARG A 376 12.78 -3.52 -18.58
CA ARG A 376 12.86 -2.31 -17.76
C ARG A 376 12.18 -2.55 -16.43
N ARG A 377 12.94 -2.49 -15.35
CA ARG A 377 12.44 -2.54 -13.97
C ARG A 377 12.19 -1.12 -13.49
N THR A 378 10.95 -0.82 -13.12
CA THR A 378 10.56 0.51 -12.62
C THR A 378 10.15 0.40 -11.17
N ILE A 379 10.80 1.17 -10.29
CA ILE A 379 10.50 1.26 -8.87
C ILE A 379 9.81 2.59 -8.60
N LEU A 380 8.65 2.53 -7.97
CA LEU A 380 7.80 3.65 -7.62
C LEU A 380 7.83 3.82 -6.11
N THR A 381 8.01 5.05 -5.63
CA THR A 381 7.96 5.38 -4.20
C THR A 381 6.77 6.28 -3.92
N THR A 382 5.92 5.86 -2.99
CA THR A 382 4.75 6.63 -2.52
C THR A 382 5.11 7.64 -1.44
N SER A 383 4.28 8.68 -1.30
CA SER A 383 4.44 9.71 -0.25
C SER A 383 4.34 9.18 1.18
N HIS A 384 3.57 8.11 1.38
CA HIS A 384 3.29 7.48 2.67
C HIS A 384 3.42 5.95 2.52
N LEU A 385 3.54 5.25 3.65
CA LEU A 385 3.64 3.79 3.67
C LEU A 385 2.26 3.15 3.73
N PHE A 386 2.08 1.98 3.11
CA PHE A 386 0.91 1.12 3.30
C PHE A 386 1.08 0.18 4.49
N PRO A 387 -0.01 -0.16 5.23
CA PRO A 387 -1.34 0.45 5.14
C PRO A 387 -1.33 1.91 5.63
N TYR A 388 -2.29 2.70 5.16
CA TYR A 388 -2.44 4.11 5.53
C TYR A 388 -3.91 4.45 5.79
N VAL A 389 -4.22 5.69 6.19
CA VAL A 389 -5.61 6.18 6.31
C VAL A 389 -6.32 6.30 4.95
N LYS A 390 -5.60 6.06 3.85
CA LYS A 390 -6.12 6.07 2.47
C LYS A 390 -5.69 4.80 1.73
N LYS A 391 -6.56 4.31 0.87
CA LYS A 391 -6.34 3.10 0.06
C LYS A 391 -5.53 3.36 -1.22
N ARG A 392 -5.45 4.62 -1.67
CA ARG A 392 -4.54 5.06 -2.73
C ARG A 392 -3.57 6.13 -2.21
N ILE A 393 -2.32 6.05 -2.63
CA ILE A 393 -1.26 6.97 -2.21
C ILE A 393 -0.49 7.44 -3.44
N GLN A 394 -0.29 8.74 -3.55
CA GLN A 394 0.40 9.35 -4.69
C GLN A 394 1.87 8.91 -4.74
N VAL A 395 2.33 8.58 -5.95
CA VAL A 395 3.74 8.34 -6.28
C VAL A 395 4.47 9.68 -6.31
N ILE A 396 5.55 9.80 -5.55
CA ILE A 396 6.36 11.02 -5.45
C ILE A 396 7.74 10.87 -6.10
N SER A 397 8.17 9.63 -6.37
CA SER A 397 9.43 9.33 -7.01
C SER A 397 9.32 8.06 -7.84
N GLN A 398 10.06 8.02 -8.95
CA GLN A 398 10.19 6.85 -9.81
C GLN A 398 11.66 6.72 -10.23
N THR A 399 12.18 5.50 -10.23
CA THR A 399 13.48 5.15 -10.78
C THR A 399 13.33 3.94 -11.68
N SER A 400 14.14 3.87 -12.75
CA SER A 400 14.09 2.75 -13.68
C SER A 400 15.48 2.27 -14.04
N THR A 401 15.65 0.95 -14.08
CA THR A 401 16.87 0.28 -14.52
C THR A 401 16.52 -0.64 -15.68
N GLU A 402 17.35 -0.62 -16.72
CA GLU A 402 17.21 -1.51 -17.86
C GLU A 402 18.16 -2.68 -17.73
N LEU A 403 17.63 -3.88 -17.96
CA LEU A 403 18.37 -5.13 -18.01
C LEU A 403 18.50 -5.52 -19.48
N ASN A 404 19.73 -5.82 -19.88
CA ASN A 404 20.03 -6.39 -21.18
C ASN A 404 19.60 -7.88 -21.25
N PRO A 405 19.66 -8.52 -22.42
CA PRO A 405 19.15 -9.89 -22.59
C PRO A 405 19.79 -10.95 -21.67
N ILE A 406 21.11 -10.90 -21.45
CA ILE A 406 21.78 -11.85 -20.55
C ILE A 406 21.44 -11.58 -19.07
N GLU A 407 21.24 -10.32 -18.68
CA GLU A 407 20.78 -9.93 -17.35
C GLU A 407 19.34 -10.38 -17.08
N VAL A 408 18.48 -10.38 -18.12
CA VAL A 408 17.13 -10.96 -18.04
C VAL A 408 17.21 -12.46 -17.79
N ALA A 409 18.06 -13.18 -18.52
CA ALA A 409 18.26 -14.61 -18.31
C ALA A 409 18.77 -14.92 -16.89
N ILE A 410 19.75 -14.16 -16.41
CA ILE A 410 20.26 -14.26 -15.03
C ILE A 410 19.12 -14.06 -14.02
N ASP A 411 18.34 -12.98 -14.13
CA ASP A 411 17.25 -12.65 -13.20
C ASP A 411 16.15 -13.72 -13.19
N GLU A 412 15.74 -14.22 -14.35
CA GLU A 412 14.71 -15.27 -14.43
C GLU A 412 15.18 -16.62 -13.92
N MET A 413 16.41 -17.01 -14.25
CA MET A 413 16.97 -18.29 -13.80
C MET A 413 17.23 -18.27 -12.29
N SER A 414 17.76 -17.18 -11.72
CA SER A 414 17.91 -17.03 -10.27
C SER A 414 16.58 -17.15 -9.53
N LYS A 415 15.52 -16.49 -10.04
CA LYS A 415 14.17 -16.62 -9.48
C LYS A 415 13.67 -18.07 -9.54
N LYS A 416 13.94 -18.78 -10.64
CA LYS A 416 13.55 -20.19 -10.80
C LYS A 416 14.23 -21.10 -9.78
N VAL A 417 15.54 -20.93 -9.59
CA VAL A 417 16.32 -21.67 -8.59
C VAL A 417 15.78 -21.41 -7.18
N SER A 418 15.58 -20.15 -6.83
CA SER A 418 15.05 -19.76 -5.52
C SER A 418 13.66 -20.34 -5.27
N GLU A 419 12.77 -20.27 -6.26
CA GLU A 419 11.41 -20.83 -6.16
C GLU A 419 11.41 -22.35 -5.96
N LEU A 420 12.22 -23.10 -6.72
CA LEU A 420 12.34 -24.55 -6.57
C LEU A 420 12.91 -24.92 -5.19
N ASN A 421 14.00 -24.27 -4.78
CA ASN A 421 14.62 -24.54 -3.48
C ASN A 421 13.66 -24.26 -2.33
N GLN A 422 12.94 -23.13 -2.37
CA GLN A 422 11.95 -22.79 -1.35
C GLN A 422 10.89 -23.89 -1.23
N LEU A 423 10.30 -24.35 -2.35
CA LEU A 423 9.29 -25.41 -2.36
C LEU A 423 9.81 -26.73 -1.78
N CYS A 424 11.07 -27.09 -2.05
CA CYS A 424 11.67 -28.31 -1.52
C CYS A 424 12.02 -28.23 -0.02
N THR A 425 12.18 -27.02 0.53
CA THR A 425 12.55 -26.81 1.94
C THR A 425 11.38 -26.59 2.89
N MET A 426 10.14 -26.61 2.39
CA MET A 426 8.95 -26.46 3.22
C MET A 426 8.76 -27.67 4.15
N GLU A 427 8.33 -27.45 5.40
CA GLU A 427 8.03 -28.55 6.35
C GLU A 427 6.94 -29.48 5.81
N GLU A 428 5.89 -28.91 5.22
CA GLU A 428 4.89 -29.63 4.43
C GLU A 428 4.98 -29.18 2.97
N VAL A 429 5.48 -30.06 2.10
CA VAL A 429 5.68 -29.76 0.68
C VAL A 429 4.34 -29.82 -0.06
N ASP A 430 3.96 -28.71 -0.71
CA ASP A 430 2.84 -28.68 -1.66
C ASP A 430 3.25 -29.40 -2.95
N MET A 431 2.88 -30.68 -3.04
CA MET A 431 3.18 -31.56 -4.16
C MET A 431 2.70 -30.98 -5.50
N ILE A 432 1.51 -30.37 -5.55
CA ILE A 432 0.95 -29.86 -6.82
C ILE A 432 1.74 -28.64 -7.29
N ARG A 433 2.06 -27.73 -6.37
CA ARG A 433 2.86 -26.54 -6.69
C ARG A 433 4.28 -26.92 -7.10
N LEU A 434 4.90 -27.88 -6.41
CA LEU A 434 6.21 -28.42 -6.78
C LEU A 434 6.17 -29.02 -8.19
N GLN A 435 5.21 -29.90 -8.47
CA GLN A 435 5.05 -30.53 -9.79
C GLN A 435 4.86 -29.50 -10.90
N LEU A 436 4.00 -28.49 -10.69
CA LEU A 436 3.77 -27.43 -11.68
C LEU A 436 5.06 -26.67 -12.03
N LYS A 437 5.85 -26.30 -11.01
CA LYS A 437 7.10 -25.54 -11.20
C LYS A 437 8.23 -26.38 -11.77
N LEU A 438 8.35 -27.62 -11.32
CA LEU A 438 9.33 -28.57 -11.82
C LEU A 438 9.05 -28.94 -13.28
N GLN A 439 7.81 -29.30 -13.62
CA GLN A 439 7.41 -29.61 -14.99
C GLN A 439 7.64 -28.43 -15.93
N GLY A 440 7.29 -27.22 -15.49
CA GLY A 440 7.55 -25.97 -16.22
C GLY A 440 9.03 -25.59 -16.34
N SER A 441 9.93 -26.36 -15.71
CA SER A 441 11.39 -26.17 -15.76
C SER A 441 12.05 -27.22 -16.66
N VAL A 442 11.75 -28.51 -16.44
CA VAL A 442 12.43 -29.62 -17.14
C VAL A 442 11.64 -30.17 -18.33
N SER A 443 10.34 -29.90 -18.45
CA SER A 443 9.45 -30.48 -19.47
C SER A 443 8.64 -29.42 -20.20
N VAL A 444 9.32 -28.36 -20.64
CA VAL A 444 8.67 -27.21 -21.31
C VAL A 444 8.19 -27.59 -22.70
N LYS A 445 6.88 -27.43 -22.97
CA LYS A 445 6.26 -27.74 -24.27
C LYS A 445 5.82 -26.53 -25.09
N VAL A 446 5.52 -25.40 -24.43
CA VAL A 446 4.90 -24.22 -25.06
C VAL A 446 5.88 -23.05 -25.20
N ASN A 447 6.67 -22.78 -24.16
CA ASN A 447 7.65 -21.70 -24.15
C ASN A 447 9.04 -22.22 -24.59
N ALA A 448 9.97 -21.32 -24.89
CA ALA A 448 11.32 -21.69 -25.34
C ALA A 448 12.15 -22.48 -24.29
N GLY A 449 11.78 -22.37 -23.01
CA GLY A 449 12.39 -23.08 -21.89
C GLY A 449 13.77 -22.58 -21.48
N PRO A 450 14.32 -23.05 -20.34
CA PRO A 450 15.64 -22.63 -19.84
C PRO A 450 16.78 -22.84 -20.84
N MET A 451 16.73 -23.91 -21.64
CA MET A 451 17.78 -24.21 -22.62
C MET A 451 17.89 -23.17 -23.74
N ALA A 452 16.84 -22.37 -23.99
CA ALA A 452 16.96 -21.23 -24.90
C ALA A 452 17.99 -20.19 -24.40
N TYR A 453 18.04 -19.95 -23.09
CA TYR A 453 19.05 -19.07 -22.50
C TYR A 453 20.45 -19.68 -22.56
N ALA A 454 20.59 -20.98 -22.29
CA ALA A 454 21.88 -21.65 -22.41
C ALA A 454 22.44 -21.54 -23.85
N ARG A 455 21.63 -21.84 -24.87
CA ARG A 455 22.04 -21.72 -26.28
C ARG A 455 22.37 -20.29 -26.68
N ALA A 456 21.58 -19.31 -26.24
CA ALA A 456 21.77 -17.91 -26.60
C ALA A 456 22.98 -17.25 -25.93
N PHE A 457 23.33 -17.66 -24.70
CA PHE A 457 24.29 -16.92 -23.86
C PHE A 457 25.52 -17.72 -23.40
N LEU A 458 25.46 -19.06 -23.39
CA LEU A 458 26.53 -19.90 -22.85
C LEU A 458 27.31 -20.67 -23.93
N GLU A 459 26.75 -20.84 -25.13
CA GLU A 459 27.46 -21.43 -26.27
C GLU A 459 28.70 -20.58 -26.62
N GLU A 460 29.85 -21.22 -26.85
CA GLU A 460 31.16 -20.54 -26.95
C GLU A 460 31.21 -19.42 -28.01
N THR A 461 30.49 -19.60 -29.11
CA THR A 461 30.39 -18.63 -30.21
C THR A 461 29.61 -17.38 -29.80
N ASN A 462 28.54 -17.54 -29.00
CA ASN A 462 27.64 -16.48 -28.58
C ASN A 462 28.11 -15.80 -27.30
N ALA A 463 28.67 -16.55 -26.35
CA ALA A 463 29.17 -16.07 -25.06
C ALA A 463 30.21 -14.95 -25.21
N LYS A 464 31.03 -14.98 -26.27
CA LYS A 464 32.04 -13.95 -26.59
C LYS A 464 31.45 -12.55 -26.84
N ARG A 465 30.12 -12.44 -27.03
CA ARG A 465 29.41 -11.16 -27.22
C ARG A 465 29.01 -10.48 -25.91
N TYR A 466 29.17 -11.16 -24.77
CA TYR A 466 28.73 -10.69 -23.46
C TYR A 466 29.89 -10.56 -22.47
N PRO A 467 29.76 -9.75 -21.41
CA PRO A 467 30.77 -9.64 -20.37
C PRO A 467 31.06 -10.97 -19.67
N ASP A 468 32.34 -11.34 -19.55
CA ASP A 468 32.78 -12.63 -18.98
C ASP A 468 32.23 -12.89 -17.57
N ASN A 469 32.09 -11.86 -16.75
CA ASN A 469 31.53 -11.96 -15.41
C ASN A 469 30.04 -12.36 -15.44
N GLN A 470 29.26 -11.84 -16.38
CA GLN A 470 27.84 -12.18 -16.54
C GLN A 470 27.68 -13.60 -17.08
N VAL A 471 28.50 -14.00 -18.04
CA VAL A 471 28.51 -15.38 -18.56
C VAL A 471 28.87 -16.37 -17.45
N LYS A 472 29.92 -16.08 -16.65
CA LYS A 472 30.31 -16.93 -15.51
C LYS A 472 29.21 -17.02 -14.46
N LEU A 473 28.54 -15.91 -14.15
CA LEU A 473 27.42 -15.88 -13.22
C LEU A 473 26.25 -16.72 -13.73
N LEU A 474 25.88 -16.57 -15.01
CA LEU A 474 24.80 -17.37 -15.61
C LEU A 474 25.14 -18.86 -15.62
N LYS A 475 26.39 -19.24 -15.93
CA LYS A 475 26.86 -20.63 -15.81
C LYS A 475 26.65 -21.18 -14.39
N GLU A 476 27.01 -20.41 -13.38
CA GLU A 476 26.84 -20.81 -11.98
C GLU A 476 25.37 -20.99 -11.61
N ILE A 477 24.50 -20.07 -12.02
CA ILE A 477 23.06 -20.19 -11.81
C ILE A 477 22.48 -21.43 -12.50
N PHE A 478 22.98 -21.79 -13.69
CA PHE A 478 22.58 -23.02 -14.37
C PHE A 478 23.01 -24.30 -13.62
N ARG A 479 24.16 -24.29 -12.94
CA ARG A 479 24.55 -25.40 -12.06
C ARG A 479 23.59 -25.54 -10.88
N GLN A 480 23.31 -24.42 -10.20
CA GLN A 480 22.35 -24.40 -9.10
C GLN A 480 20.94 -24.80 -9.55
N PHE A 481 20.56 -24.44 -10.79
CA PHE A 481 19.29 -24.84 -11.39
C PHE A 481 19.22 -26.34 -11.68
N ALA A 482 20.29 -26.93 -12.22
CA ALA A 482 20.40 -28.37 -12.38
C ALA A 482 20.24 -29.09 -11.03
N GLU A 483 20.99 -28.66 -10.01
CA GLU A 483 20.91 -29.21 -8.65
C GLU A 483 19.50 -29.07 -8.04
N ALA A 484 18.89 -27.89 -8.15
CA ALA A 484 17.55 -27.63 -7.64
C ALA A 484 16.49 -28.49 -8.34
N CYS A 485 16.60 -28.72 -9.66
CA CYS A 485 15.70 -29.61 -10.39
C CYS A 485 15.88 -31.07 -9.96
N GLY A 486 17.12 -31.53 -9.77
CA GLY A 486 17.41 -32.86 -9.26
C GLY A 486 16.81 -33.08 -7.88
N HIS A 487 17.08 -32.17 -6.95
CA HIS A 487 16.50 -32.22 -5.60
C HIS A 487 14.97 -32.19 -5.62
N ALA A 488 14.35 -31.35 -6.46
CA ALA A 488 12.91 -31.31 -6.63
C ALA A 488 12.31 -32.62 -7.18
N LEU A 489 13.02 -33.32 -8.08
CA LEU A 489 12.62 -34.65 -8.54
C LEU A 489 12.67 -35.68 -7.41
N ASP A 490 13.72 -35.65 -6.58
CA ASP A 490 13.88 -36.57 -5.44
C ASP A 490 12.80 -36.35 -4.38
N VAL A 491 12.48 -35.08 -4.09
CA VAL A 491 11.36 -34.73 -3.20
C VAL A 491 10.04 -35.22 -3.79
N ASN A 492 9.78 -34.94 -5.08
CA ASN A 492 8.54 -35.38 -5.72
C ASN A 492 8.38 -36.90 -5.73
N GLU A 493 9.45 -37.66 -5.95
CA GLU A 493 9.43 -39.13 -5.94
C GLU A 493 8.95 -39.72 -4.60
N ARG A 494 9.23 -39.03 -3.48
CA ARG A 494 8.76 -39.44 -2.15
C ARG A 494 7.29 -39.09 -1.89
N LEU A 495 6.70 -38.20 -2.68
CA LEU A 495 5.34 -37.68 -2.48
C LEU A 495 4.30 -38.34 -3.39
N ILE A 496 4.70 -38.76 -4.58
CA ILE A 496 3.80 -39.35 -5.59
C ILE A 496 3.20 -40.69 -5.15
N LYS A 497 2.06 -41.01 -5.77
CA LYS A 497 1.41 -42.32 -5.68
C LYS A 497 1.59 -43.09 -6.99
N GLU A 498 1.15 -44.36 -7.01
CA GLU A 498 1.33 -45.27 -8.14
C GLU A 498 0.83 -44.70 -9.49
N ASP A 499 -0.23 -43.89 -9.47
CA ASP A 499 -0.82 -43.24 -10.64
C ASP A 499 0.08 -42.18 -11.28
N GLN A 500 1.13 -41.71 -10.59
CA GLN A 500 2.07 -40.69 -11.08
C GLN A 500 3.49 -41.23 -11.35
N PHE A 501 3.72 -42.56 -11.29
CA PHE A 501 5.05 -43.14 -11.56
C PHE A 501 5.52 -42.93 -13.00
N GLU A 502 4.64 -43.10 -13.98
CA GLU A 502 4.97 -42.84 -15.39
C GLU A 502 5.32 -41.36 -15.61
N TYR A 503 4.53 -40.45 -15.02
CA TYR A 503 4.77 -39.01 -15.05
C TYR A 503 6.14 -38.63 -14.45
N GLN A 504 6.49 -39.19 -13.28
CA GLN A 504 7.81 -38.98 -12.67
C GLN A 504 8.94 -39.54 -13.55
N GLY A 505 8.74 -40.71 -14.15
CA GLY A 505 9.70 -41.33 -15.07
C GLY A 505 9.99 -40.44 -16.29
N GLU A 506 8.95 -39.85 -16.89
CA GLU A 506 9.09 -38.88 -17.98
C GLU A 506 9.85 -37.63 -17.54
N MET A 507 9.52 -37.04 -16.39
CA MET A 507 10.22 -35.87 -15.88
C MET A 507 11.71 -36.15 -15.61
N LYS A 508 12.05 -37.32 -15.05
CA LYS A 508 13.44 -37.77 -14.88
C LYS A 508 14.15 -37.97 -16.22
N SER A 509 13.45 -38.43 -17.25
CA SER A 509 14.02 -38.53 -18.60
C SER A 509 14.33 -37.16 -19.18
N HIS A 510 13.36 -36.25 -19.19
CA HIS A 510 13.57 -34.89 -19.71
C HIS A 510 14.65 -34.12 -18.94
N TYR A 511 14.74 -34.31 -17.63
CA TYR A 511 15.82 -33.75 -16.82
C TYR A 511 17.20 -34.27 -17.26
N ARG A 512 17.35 -35.58 -17.52
CA ARG A 512 18.60 -36.15 -18.03
C ARG A 512 18.97 -35.60 -19.42
N ASP A 513 17.98 -35.46 -20.30
CA ASP A 513 18.19 -34.87 -21.62
C ASP A 513 18.65 -33.40 -21.51
N MET A 514 18.00 -32.62 -20.63
CA MET A 514 18.39 -31.24 -20.33
C MET A 514 19.83 -31.14 -19.81
N LEU A 515 20.24 -32.01 -18.88
CA LEU A 515 21.62 -32.04 -18.37
C LEU A 515 22.64 -32.40 -19.46
N SER A 516 22.28 -33.31 -20.36
CA SER A 516 23.14 -33.70 -21.48
C SER A 516 23.36 -32.53 -22.44
N GLU A 517 22.29 -31.82 -22.80
CA GLU A 517 22.37 -30.62 -23.64
C GLU A 517 23.15 -29.50 -22.93
N LEU A 518 22.87 -29.25 -21.66
CA LEU A 518 23.55 -28.23 -20.87
C LEU A 518 25.06 -28.50 -20.76
N SER A 519 25.46 -29.76 -20.54
CA SER A 519 26.87 -30.16 -20.49
C SER A 519 27.58 -29.91 -21.84
N ALA A 520 26.89 -30.19 -22.94
CA ALA A 520 27.41 -29.92 -24.29
C ALA A 520 27.57 -28.41 -24.54
N VAL A 521 26.58 -27.59 -24.16
CA VAL A 521 26.60 -26.14 -24.35
C VAL A 521 27.66 -25.46 -23.48
N MET A 522 27.82 -25.88 -22.22
CA MET A 522 28.76 -25.27 -21.29
C MET A 522 30.21 -25.78 -21.47
N ASN A 523 30.38 -26.88 -22.22
CA ASN A 523 31.62 -27.64 -22.39
C ASN A 523 32.25 -28.07 -21.05
N GLU A 524 31.40 -28.51 -20.12
CA GLU A 524 31.76 -29.05 -18.81
C GLU A 524 30.77 -30.14 -18.41
N GLN A 525 31.20 -31.06 -17.55
CA GLN A 525 30.32 -32.11 -17.06
C GLN A 525 29.45 -31.55 -15.92
N VAL A 526 28.18 -31.30 -16.19
CA VAL A 526 27.21 -30.93 -15.14
C VAL A 526 26.80 -32.22 -14.43
N SER A 527 27.28 -32.42 -13.21
CA SER A 527 27.20 -33.73 -12.54
C SER A 527 25.78 -34.08 -12.08
N LEU A 528 25.47 -35.37 -12.20
CA LEU A 528 24.33 -36.06 -11.58
C LEU A 528 24.67 -36.37 -10.12
N SER A 529 24.82 -35.39 -9.23
CA SER A 529 24.99 -35.68 -7.81
C SER A 529 23.63 -36.05 -7.17
N ALA A 530 23.10 -37.25 -7.50
CA ALA A 530 22.13 -38.04 -6.71
C ALA A 530 21.51 -39.28 -7.42
N PHE A 531 21.97 -39.72 -8.61
CA PHE A 531 21.34 -40.86 -9.30
C PHE A 531 22.06 -42.21 -9.18
N ASN A 532 23.04 -42.32 -8.28
CA ASN A 532 23.67 -43.59 -7.96
C ASN A 532 23.45 -43.92 -6.48
N ASP A 533 22.37 -44.64 -6.19
CA ASP A 533 22.43 -45.77 -5.29
C ASP A 533 21.38 -46.81 -5.72
N VAL A 534 21.93 -47.99 -6.02
CA VAL A 534 21.40 -49.35 -6.24
C VAL A 534 19.90 -49.59 -6.08
#